data_AF-A0A0S2KDH2-F1
#
_entry.id   AF-A0A0S2KDH2-F1
#
_cell.length_a   1.000
_cell.length_b   1.000
_cell.length_c   1.000
_cell.angle_alpha   90.00
_cell.angle_beta   90.00
_cell.angle_gamma   90.00
#
_symmetry.space_group_name_H-M   'P 1'
#
loop_
_entity.id
_entity.type
_entity.pdbx_description
1 polymer ?
#
loop_
_entity_poly.entity_id
_entity_poly.type
_entity_poly.pdbx_seq_one_letter_code
_entity_poly.pdbx_strand_id
1 'polypeptide(L)'
;MLVSLIGWLGTVSYLLAHFYLALTHDPRVRMYYVVNLLAALMLVFSSVVIASWQAAATNVFWALISLAIVLRYAPQVSFKLSERWLIAPCVVLGLVGMGRSLFDFYTGMSLLGWAGTLLFGLSYLLFASGVIQRRRFLWYNMTAAYALVPILYLDDNLPVFVLELAWGSISAVGLLRHKS
;
A
#
# COMPACT_ATOMS: atom_id res chain seq x y z
N MET A 1 -9.65 -19.02 -12.30
CA MET A 1 -9.44 -19.79 -11.05
C MET A 1 -8.00 -19.73 -10.55
N LEU A 2 -7.00 -20.14 -11.34
CA LEU A 2 -5.59 -20.13 -10.91
C LEU A 2 -5.06 -18.74 -10.51
N VAL A 3 -5.37 -17.69 -11.30
CA VAL A 3 -4.94 -16.30 -11.02
C VAL A 3 -5.52 -15.79 -9.69
N SER A 4 -6.80 -16.06 -9.42
CA SER A 4 -7.45 -15.71 -8.17
C SER A 4 -6.82 -16.43 -6.97
N LEU A 5 -6.48 -17.72 -7.12
CA LEU A 5 -5.78 -18.48 -6.09
C LEU A 5 -4.41 -17.86 -5.78
N ILE A 6 -3.64 -17.46 -6.80
CA ILE A 6 -2.35 -16.77 -6.61
C ILE A 6 -2.55 -15.44 -5.85
N GLY A 7 -3.57 -14.66 -6.22
CA GLY A 7 -3.90 -13.42 -5.52
C GLY A 7 -4.23 -13.65 -4.04
N TRP A 8 -5.04 -14.67 -3.73
CA TRP A 8 -5.37 -15.01 -2.34
C TRP A 8 -4.17 -15.53 -1.55
N LEU A 9 -3.31 -16.36 -2.16
CA LEU A 9 -2.07 -16.79 -1.52
C LEU A 9 -1.16 -15.61 -1.19
N GLY A 10 -1.02 -14.64 -2.11
CA GLY A 10 -0.28 -13.41 -1.85
C GLY A 10 -0.88 -12.60 -0.70
N THR A 11 -2.20 -12.41 -0.71
CA THR A 11 -2.93 -11.67 0.34
C THR A 11 -2.77 -12.30 1.72
N VAL A 12 -3.01 -13.61 1.82
CA VAL A 12 -2.83 -14.35 3.08
C VAL A 12 -1.38 -14.30 3.54
N SER A 13 -0.41 -14.43 2.64
CA SER A 13 1.01 -14.34 2.97
C SER A 13 1.37 -12.97 3.56
N TYR A 14 0.85 -11.87 3.00
CA TYR A 14 1.02 -10.52 3.56
C TYR A 14 0.48 -10.41 4.98
N LEU A 15 -0.78 -10.84 5.18
CA LEU A 15 -1.44 -10.76 6.48
C LEU A 15 -0.75 -11.61 7.54
N LEU A 16 -0.33 -12.83 7.18
CA LEU A 16 0.43 -13.71 8.07
C LEU A 16 1.80 -13.14 8.40
N ALA A 17 2.52 -12.59 7.41
CA ALA A 17 3.81 -11.94 7.65
C ALA A 17 3.66 -10.75 8.61
N HIS A 18 2.63 -9.93 8.44
CA HIS A 18 2.34 -8.83 9.34
C HIS A 18 1.97 -9.31 10.76
N PHE A 19 1.14 -10.34 10.85
CA PHE A 19 0.75 -10.93 12.13
C PHE A 19 1.95 -11.53 12.88
N TYR A 20 2.85 -12.21 12.17
CA TYR A 20 4.11 -12.71 12.72
C TYR A 20 4.97 -11.58 13.31
N LEU A 21 5.09 -10.46 12.58
CA LEU A 21 5.80 -9.27 13.06
C LEU A 21 5.15 -8.66 14.30
N ALA A 22 3.82 -8.64 14.37
CA ALA A 22 3.06 -8.03 15.45
C ALA A 22 3.06 -8.86 16.76
N LEU A 23 3.10 -10.20 16.67
CA LEU A 23 3.04 -11.08 17.85
C LEU A 23 4.40 -11.47 18.42
N THR A 24 5.44 -11.48 17.60
CA THR A 24 6.75 -11.99 18.02
C THR A 24 7.57 -10.87 18.66
N HIS A 25 8.17 -11.13 19.82
CA HIS A 25 9.03 -10.15 20.51
C HIS A 25 10.37 -9.90 19.79
N ASP A 26 10.91 -10.92 19.12
CA ASP A 26 12.14 -10.83 18.30
C ASP A 26 11.90 -11.49 16.92
N PRO A 27 11.12 -10.84 16.04
CA PRO A 27 10.80 -11.40 14.74
C PRO A 27 12.06 -11.41 13.86
N ARG A 28 12.25 -12.51 13.11
CA ARG A 28 13.32 -12.58 12.10
C ARG A 28 12.99 -11.62 10.96
N VAL A 29 13.44 -10.37 11.08
CA VAL A 29 13.13 -9.26 10.14
C VAL A 29 13.41 -9.65 8.69
N ARG A 30 14.51 -10.38 8.43
CA ARG A 30 14.82 -10.86 7.07
C ARG A 30 13.76 -11.83 6.53
N MET A 31 13.26 -12.75 7.35
CA MET A 31 12.23 -13.70 6.94
C MET A 31 10.92 -12.99 6.61
N TYR A 32 10.55 -11.98 7.41
CA TYR A 32 9.40 -11.11 7.12
C TYR A 32 9.51 -10.52 5.71
N TYR A 33 10.64 -9.88 5.36
CA TYR A 33 10.79 -9.27 4.03
C TYR A 33 10.89 -10.28 2.88
N VAL A 34 11.39 -11.50 3.12
CA VAL A 34 11.34 -12.56 2.09
C VAL A 34 9.90 -12.98 1.81
N VAL A 35 9.09 -13.22 2.84
CA VAL A 35 7.67 -13.56 2.66
C VAL A 35 6.92 -12.40 2.02
N ASN A 36 7.19 -11.16 2.45
CA ASN A 36 6.62 -9.95 1.89
C ASN A 36 6.96 -9.78 0.40
N LEU A 37 8.21 -10.05 -0.01
CA LEU A 37 8.63 -10.02 -1.41
C LEU A 37 7.86 -11.04 -2.26
N LEU A 38 7.75 -12.29 -1.80
CA LEU A 38 7.01 -13.32 -2.54
C LEU A 38 5.52 -12.98 -2.65
N ALA A 39 4.92 -12.52 -1.56
CA ALA A 39 3.53 -12.07 -1.52
C ALA A 39 3.30 -10.90 -2.51
N ALA A 40 4.18 -9.90 -2.49
CA ALA A 40 4.14 -8.76 -3.40
C ALA A 40 4.20 -9.22 -4.86
N LEU A 41 5.13 -10.10 -5.22
CA LEU A 41 5.26 -10.60 -6.59
C LEU A 41 4.03 -11.39 -7.05
N MET A 42 3.41 -12.18 -6.17
CA MET A 42 2.14 -12.87 -6.47
C MET A 42 1.01 -11.86 -6.74
N LEU A 43 0.92 -10.79 -5.95
CA LEU A 43 -0.09 -9.74 -6.13
C LEU A 43 0.18 -8.88 -7.37
N VAL A 44 1.44 -8.58 -7.69
CA VAL A 44 1.81 -7.92 -8.95
C VAL A 44 1.35 -8.78 -10.13
N PHE A 45 1.74 -10.05 -10.16
CA PHE A 45 1.39 -10.94 -11.26
C PHE A 45 -0.13 -11.05 -11.43
N SER A 46 -0.85 -11.36 -10.35
CA SER A 46 -2.32 -11.51 -10.43
C SER A 46 -3.03 -10.22 -10.80
N SER A 47 -2.58 -9.06 -10.30
CA SER A 47 -3.18 -7.76 -10.62
C SER A 47 -2.93 -7.32 -12.07
N VAL A 48 -1.73 -7.57 -12.61
CA VAL A 48 -1.41 -7.27 -14.02
C VAL A 48 -2.28 -8.10 -14.96
N VAL A 49 -2.50 -9.39 -14.66
CA VAL A 49 -3.33 -10.27 -15.50
C VAL A 49 -4.77 -9.78 -15.63
N ILE A 50 -5.31 -9.14 -14.59
CA ILE A 50 -6.67 -8.56 -14.59
C ILE A 50 -6.68 -7.04 -14.87
N ALA A 51 -5.55 -6.47 -15.29
CA ALA A 51 -5.37 -5.05 -15.58
C ALA A 51 -5.69 -4.08 -14.41
N SER A 52 -5.56 -4.55 -13.16
CA SER A 52 -5.70 -3.70 -11.97
C SER A 52 -4.36 -3.00 -11.66
N TRP A 53 -4.11 -1.90 -12.36
CA TRP A 53 -2.79 -1.26 -12.41
C TRP A 53 -2.37 -0.58 -11.10
N GLN A 54 -3.32 -0.02 -10.36
CA GLN A 54 -3.07 0.62 -9.07
C GLN A 54 -2.59 -0.41 -8.04
N ALA A 55 -3.24 -1.58 -8.00
CA ALA A 55 -2.81 -2.71 -7.18
C ALA A 55 -1.43 -3.23 -7.58
N ALA A 56 -1.19 -3.37 -8.89
CA ALA A 56 0.09 -3.81 -9.42
C ALA A 56 1.20 -2.82 -9.02
N ALA A 57 1.00 -1.52 -9.20
CA ALA A 57 1.97 -0.49 -8.85
C ALA A 57 2.28 -0.45 -7.35
N THR A 58 1.26 -0.51 -6.48
CA THR A 58 1.44 -0.56 -5.02
C THR A 58 2.26 -1.79 -4.62
N ASN A 59 1.99 -2.95 -5.22
CA ASN A 59 2.73 -4.17 -4.90
C ASN A 59 4.13 -4.21 -5.52
N VAL A 60 4.35 -3.59 -6.68
CA VAL A 60 5.71 -3.40 -7.23
C VAL A 60 6.54 -2.56 -6.27
N PHE A 61 5.99 -1.47 -5.74
CA PHE A 61 6.66 -0.66 -4.72
C PHE A 61 7.09 -1.51 -3.52
N TRP A 62 6.17 -2.33 -2.97
CA TRP A 62 6.49 -3.20 -1.85
C TRP A 62 7.49 -4.32 -2.19
N ALA A 63 7.44 -4.87 -3.39
CA ALA A 63 8.43 -5.83 -3.87
C ALA A 63 9.81 -5.18 -3.90
N LEU A 64 9.94 -3.96 -4.41
CA LEU A 64 11.21 -3.23 -4.46
C LEU A 64 11.76 -2.94 -3.05
N ILE A 65 10.93 -2.45 -2.13
CA ILE A 65 11.32 -2.21 -0.73
C ILE A 65 11.80 -3.51 -0.08
N SER A 66 11.05 -4.59 -0.25
CA SER A 66 11.39 -5.89 0.35
C SER A 66 12.69 -6.45 -0.23
N LEU A 67 12.88 -6.34 -1.54
CA LEU A 67 14.09 -6.77 -2.23
C LEU A 67 15.31 -5.98 -1.75
N ALA A 68 15.21 -4.65 -1.67
CA ALA A 68 16.29 -3.81 -1.19
C ALA A 68 16.75 -4.24 0.22
N ILE A 69 15.81 -4.47 1.13
CA ILE A 69 16.11 -4.88 2.51
C ILE A 69 16.67 -6.30 2.57
N VAL A 70 16.14 -7.25 1.79
CA VAL A 70 16.67 -8.63 1.71
C VAL A 70 18.12 -8.65 1.21
N LEU A 71 18.45 -7.77 0.27
CA LEU A 71 19.80 -7.59 -0.27
C LEU A 71 20.70 -6.71 0.62
N ARG A 72 20.21 -6.27 1.79
CA ARG A 72 20.90 -5.36 2.72
C ARG A 72 21.28 -4.01 2.10
N TYR A 73 20.60 -3.62 1.02
CA TYR A 73 20.62 -2.23 0.56
C TYR A 73 19.67 -1.45 1.46
N ALA A 74 20.23 -0.68 2.39
CA ALA A 74 19.47 0.36 3.06
C ALA A 74 19.38 1.53 2.08
N PRO A 75 18.20 1.86 1.52
CA PRO A 75 18.07 3.08 0.73
C PRO A 75 18.30 4.27 1.66
N GLN A 76 19.53 4.78 1.69
CA GLN A 76 19.82 6.08 2.29
C GLN A 76 19.28 7.13 1.34
N VAL A 77 18.01 7.50 1.52
CA VAL A 77 17.40 8.60 0.78
C VAL A 77 18.04 9.89 1.30
N SER A 78 19.09 10.36 0.61
CA SER A 78 19.88 11.53 1.00
C SER A 78 19.12 12.85 0.87
N PHE A 79 17.98 12.85 0.17
CA PHE A 79 17.16 14.03 -0.02
C PHE A 79 16.13 14.15 1.10
N LYS A 80 16.15 15.30 1.81
CA LYS A 80 15.09 15.70 2.72
C LYS A 80 13.84 16.05 1.92
N LEU A 81 13.04 15.03 1.64
CA LEU A 81 11.77 15.18 0.94
C LEU A 81 10.83 16.03 1.79
N SER A 82 10.31 17.11 1.21
CA SER A 82 9.29 17.91 1.89
C SER A 82 7.94 17.22 1.79
N GLU A 83 7.34 16.91 2.94
CA GLU A 83 6.00 16.32 3.03
C GLU A 83 4.98 17.08 2.18
N ARG A 84 4.92 18.42 2.28
CA ARG A 84 3.92 19.23 1.58
C ARG A 84 3.99 19.06 0.06
N TRP A 85 5.20 19.09 -0.50
CA TRP A 85 5.41 19.01 -1.94
C TRP A 85 5.14 17.60 -2.49
N LEU A 86 5.21 16.56 -1.65
CA LEU A 86 4.88 15.20 -2.04
C LEU A 86 3.40 14.85 -1.85
N ILE A 87 2.78 15.34 -0.78
CA ILE A 87 1.39 15.00 -0.46
C ILE A 87 0.38 15.86 -1.24
N ALA A 88 0.71 17.13 -1.54
CA ALA A 88 -0.21 18.01 -2.26
C ALA A 88 -0.66 17.47 -3.63
N PRO A 89 0.23 16.92 -4.48
CA PRO A 89 -0.18 16.29 -5.74
C PRO A 89 -1.13 15.11 -5.54
N CYS A 90 -0.93 14.27 -4.52
CA CYS A 90 -1.83 13.17 -4.19
C CYS A 90 -3.22 13.68 -3.80
N VAL A 91 -3.29 14.72 -2.97
CA VAL A 91 -4.56 15.33 -2.55
C VAL A 91 -5.30 15.94 -3.75
N VAL A 92 -4.59 16.70 -4.59
CA VAL A 92 -5.18 17.29 -5.80
C VAL A 92 -5.70 16.20 -6.73
N LEU A 93 -4.91 15.15 -6.98
CA LEU A 93 -5.33 14.02 -7.82
C LEU A 93 -6.57 13.31 -7.26
N GLY A 94 -6.62 13.11 -5.94
CA GLY A 94 -7.78 12.51 -5.27
C GLY A 94 -9.04 13.37 -5.38
N LEU A 95 -8.93 14.69 -5.17
CA LEU A 95 -10.04 15.63 -5.34
C LEU A 95 -10.53 15.70 -6.79
N VAL A 96 -9.61 15.70 -7.75
CA VAL A 96 -9.95 15.63 -9.18
C VAL A 96 -10.65 14.31 -9.50
N GLY A 97 -10.20 13.18 -8.93
CA GLY A 97 -10.87 11.88 -9.07
C GLY A 97 -12.30 11.90 -8.54
N MET A 98 -12.52 12.45 -7.33
CA MET A 98 -13.84 12.63 -6.74
C MET A 98 -14.75 13.57 -7.56
N GLY A 99 -14.20 14.64 -8.13
CA GLY A 99 -14.96 15.52 -9.03
C GLY A 99 -15.32 14.82 -10.35
N ARG A 100 -14.38 14.07 -10.94
CA ARG A 100 -14.58 13.34 -12.19
C ARG A 100 -15.60 12.22 -12.05
N SER A 101 -15.71 11.58 -10.87
CA SER A 101 -16.66 10.48 -10.66
C SER A 101 -18.12 10.87 -10.78
N LEU A 102 -18.46 12.16 -10.73
CA LEU A 102 -19.81 12.66 -10.99
C LEU A 102 -20.22 12.54 -12.48
N PHE A 103 -19.25 12.43 -13.39
CA PHE A 103 -19.46 12.36 -14.83
C PHE A 103 -19.02 11.01 -15.42
N ASP A 104 -18.00 10.41 -14.83
CA ASP A 104 -17.39 9.16 -15.28
C ASP A 104 -16.82 8.45 -14.04
N PHE A 105 -17.63 7.55 -13.49
CA PHE A 105 -17.37 6.92 -12.21
C PHE A 105 -16.08 6.10 -12.23
N TYR A 106 -15.86 5.29 -13.27
CA TYR A 106 -14.67 4.43 -13.37
C TYR A 106 -13.39 5.27 -13.44
N THR A 107 -13.34 6.27 -14.33
CA THR A 107 -12.17 7.15 -14.43
C THR A 107 -11.94 7.92 -13.13
N GLY A 108 -13.01 8.39 -12.48
CA GLY A 108 -12.92 9.07 -11.19
C GLY A 108 -12.32 8.19 -10.09
N MET A 109 -12.79 6.95 -9.96
CA MET A 109 -12.25 5.97 -9.00
C MET A 109 -10.81 5.56 -9.37
N SER A 110 -10.49 5.47 -10.65
CA SER A 110 -9.14 5.17 -11.13
C SER A 110 -8.13 6.25 -10.71
N LEU A 111 -8.50 7.53 -10.85
CA LEU A 111 -7.69 8.67 -10.38
C LEU A 111 -7.56 8.70 -8.86
N LEU A 112 -8.64 8.41 -8.13
CA LEU A 112 -8.62 8.28 -6.67
C LEU A 112 -7.69 7.13 -6.23
N GLY A 113 -7.75 6.00 -6.93
CA GLY A 113 -6.86 4.86 -6.70
C GLY A 113 -5.39 5.21 -6.94
N TRP A 114 -5.07 5.94 -8.01
CA TRP A 114 -3.70 6.41 -8.27
C TRP A 114 -3.23 7.41 -7.21
N ALA A 115 -4.10 8.29 -6.72
CA ALA A 115 -3.79 9.14 -5.58
C ALA A 115 -3.45 8.30 -4.34
N GLY A 116 -4.21 7.22 -4.11
CA GLY A 116 -3.95 6.23 -3.07
C GLY A 116 -2.59 5.55 -3.24
N THR A 117 -2.30 4.95 -4.40
CA THR A 117 -1.01 4.30 -4.71
C THR A 117 0.18 5.22 -4.47
N LEU A 118 0.11 6.47 -4.96
CA LEU A 118 1.17 7.46 -4.77
C LEU A 118 1.33 7.83 -3.30
N LEU A 119 0.22 8.11 -2.60
CA LEU A 119 0.23 8.43 -1.18
C LEU A 119 0.84 7.29 -0.36
N PHE A 120 0.54 6.05 -0.72
CA PHE A 120 1.06 4.85 -0.10
C PHE A 120 2.60 4.82 -0.17
N GLY A 121 3.17 4.89 -1.38
CA GLY A 121 4.61 4.86 -1.58
C GLY A 121 5.33 6.05 -0.97
N LEU A 122 4.81 7.27 -1.17
CA LEU A 122 5.43 8.50 -0.69
C LEU A 122 5.40 8.60 0.84
N SER A 123 4.30 8.20 1.48
CA SER A 123 4.21 8.22 2.94
C SER A 123 5.20 7.24 3.58
N TYR A 124 5.42 6.07 2.98
CA TYR A 124 6.45 5.13 3.43
C TYR A 124 7.85 5.74 3.30
N LEU A 125 8.19 6.35 2.17
CA LEU A 125 9.51 6.98 1.97
C LEU A 125 9.74 8.15 2.94
N LEU A 126 8.72 8.96 3.19
CA LEU A 126 8.76 10.04 4.18
C LEU A 126 8.93 9.51 5.61
N PHE A 127 8.28 8.40 5.94
CA PHE A 127 8.40 7.77 7.25
C PHE A 127 9.79 7.14 7.43
N ALA A 128 10.28 6.41 6.42
CA ALA A 128 11.59 5.77 6.42
C ALA A 128 12.75 6.79 6.48
N SER A 129 12.57 7.98 5.91
CA SER A 129 13.54 9.09 6.00
C SER A 129 13.43 9.91 7.29
N GLY A 130 12.49 9.57 8.19
CA GLY A 130 12.29 10.27 9.46
C GLY A 130 11.63 11.65 9.33
N VAL A 131 11.12 12.01 8.15
CA VAL A 131 10.46 13.31 7.91
C VAL A 131 9.09 13.37 8.60
N ILE A 132 8.33 12.27 8.57
CA ILE A 132 7.02 12.19 9.22
C ILE A 132 7.04 11.21 10.39
N GLN A 133 6.27 11.52 11.42
CA GLN A 133 6.10 10.65 12.58
C GLN A 133 5.12 9.51 12.29
N ARG A 134 5.20 8.45 13.11
CA ARG A 134 4.34 7.26 13.00
C ARG A 134 2.85 7.58 12.91
N ARG A 135 2.35 8.54 13.69
CA ARG A 135 0.93 8.94 13.65
C ARG A 135 0.51 9.47 12.28
N ARG A 136 1.34 10.30 11.63
CA ARG A 136 1.04 10.80 10.28
C ARG A 136 1.15 9.71 9.23
N PHE A 137 2.15 8.84 9.35
CA PHE A 137 2.28 7.65 8.50
C PHE A 137 1.02 6.78 8.54
N LEU A 138 0.50 6.46 9.73
CA LEU A 138 -0.74 5.68 9.86
C LEU A 138 -1.96 6.38 9.24
N TRP A 139 -2.06 7.70 9.37
CA TRP A 139 -3.12 8.49 8.70
C TRP A 139 -3.04 8.42 7.19
N TYR A 140 -1.85 8.60 6.61
CA TYR A 140 -1.65 8.51 5.17
C TYR A 140 -1.87 7.10 4.65
N ASN A 141 -1.40 6.09 5.38
CA ASN A 141 -1.59 4.69 5.00
C ASN A 141 -3.07 4.27 5.02
N MET A 142 -3.80 4.70 6.05
CA MET A 142 -5.26 4.50 6.13
C MET A 142 -5.98 5.17 4.95
N THR A 143 -5.63 6.42 4.66
CA THR A 143 -6.23 7.19 3.56
C THR A 143 -5.94 6.55 2.21
N ALA A 144 -4.68 6.15 1.98
CA ALA A 144 -4.24 5.49 0.76
C ALA A 144 -4.96 4.16 0.52
N ALA A 145 -5.04 3.32 1.55
CA ALA A 145 -5.71 2.03 1.48
C ALA A 145 -7.19 2.18 1.13
N TYR A 146 -7.93 3.06 1.82
CA TYR A 146 -9.34 3.28 1.52
C TYR A 146 -9.59 4.01 0.20
N ALA A 147 -8.65 4.83 -0.29
CA ALA A 147 -8.74 5.43 -1.62
C ALA A 147 -8.61 4.39 -2.76
N LEU A 148 -7.90 3.28 -2.53
CA LEU A 148 -7.75 2.17 -3.48
C LEU A 148 -9.00 1.29 -3.54
N VAL A 149 -9.68 1.07 -2.42
CA VAL A 149 -10.80 0.11 -2.30
C VAL A 149 -11.86 0.22 -3.42
N PRO A 150 -12.35 1.42 -3.81
CA PRO A 150 -13.36 1.52 -4.87
C PRO A 150 -12.90 0.99 -6.23
N ILE A 151 -11.69 1.35 -6.67
CA ILE A 151 -11.18 0.88 -7.97
C ILE A 151 -10.88 -0.62 -7.93
N LEU A 152 -10.39 -1.15 -6.80
CA LEU A 152 -10.13 -2.59 -6.65
C LEU A 152 -11.42 -3.42 -6.73
N TYR A 153 -12.53 -2.87 -6.22
CA TYR A 153 -13.84 -3.49 -6.39
C TYR A 153 -14.29 -3.48 -7.86
N LEU A 154 -14.12 -2.35 -8.56
CA LEU A 154 -14.48 -2.21 -9.98
C LEU A 154 -13.64 -3.10 -10.89
N ASP A 155 -12.37 -3.31 -10.57
CA ASP A 155 -11.45 -4.19 -11.29
C ASP A 155 -11.62 -5.69 -10.94
N ASP A 156 -12.58 -6.04 -10.07
CA ASP A 156 -12.79 -7.40 -9.52
C ASP A 156 -11.52 -8.00 -8.86
N ASN A 157 -10.66 -7.14 -8.30
CA ASN A 157 -9.43 -7.55 -7.61
C ASN A 157 -9.69 -7.84 -6.13
N LEU A 158 -10.56 -8.82 -5.86
CA LEU A 158 -10.99 -9.16 -4.49
C LEU A 158 -9.84 -9.46 -3.50
N PRO A 159 -8.75 -10.15 -3.88
CA PRO A 159 -7.65 -10.39 -2.96
C PRO A 159 -7.01 -9.09 -2.45
N VAL A 160 -6.67 -8.18 -3.37
CA VAL A 160 -6.06 -6.89 -3.00
C VAL A 160 -7.09 -5.97 -2.33
N PHE A 161 -8.36 -6.02 -2.74
CA PHE A 161 -9.45 -5.31 -2.07
C PHE A 161 -9.52 -5.66 -0.58
N VAL A 162 -9.51 -6.96 -0.24
CA VAL A 162 -9.54 -7.41 1.16
C VAL A 162 -8.25 -7.04 1.89
N LEU A 163 -7.11 -7.13 1.21
CA LEU A 163 -5.83 -6.71 1.77
C LEU A 163 -5.85 -5.22 2.17
N GLU A 164 -6.33 -4.34 1.29
CA GLU A 164 -6.39 -2.89 1.56
C GLU A 164 -7.42 -2.56 2.64
N LEU A 165 -8.57 -3.24 2.69
CA LEU A 165 -9.51 -3.10 3.80
C LEU A 165 -8.86 -3.48 5.14
N ALA A 166 -8.11 -4.58 5.17
CA ALA A 166 -7.38 -5.00 6.37
C ALA A 166 -6.31 -3.97 6.75
N TRP A 167 -5.49 -3.51 5.80
CA TRP A 167 -4.45 -2.50 6.06
C TRP A 167 -4.99 -1.15 6.51
N GLY A 168 -6.07 -0.67 5.88
CA GLY A 168 -6.77 0.54 6.28
C GLY A 168 -7.27 0.42 7.71
N SER A 169 -7.88 -0.72 8.05
CA SER A 169 -8.41 -0.99 9.40
C SER A 169 -7.31 -1.11 10.46
N ILE A 170 -6.22 -1.81 10.16
CA ILE A 170 -5.04 -1.90 11.05
C ILE A 170 -4.47 -0.51 11.31
N SER A 171 -4.35 0.32 10.26
CA SER A 171 -3.87 1.69 10.37
C SER A 171 -4.81 2.55 11.22
N ALA A 172 -6.12 2.42 11.04
CA ALA A 172 -7.14 3.10 11.84
C ALA A 172 -7.06 2.72 13.32
N VAL A 173 -6.98 1.43 13.64
CA VAL A 173 -6.82 0.95 15.03
C VAL A 173 -5.50 1.46 15.63
N GLY A 174 -4.42 1.46 14.84
CA GLY A 174 -3.12 2.01 15.23
C GLY A 174 -3.21 3.48 15.60
N LEU A 175 -3.96 4.29 14.85
CA LEU A 175 -4.20 5.71 15.14
C LEU A 175 -4.96 5.91 16.44
N LEU A 176 -6.03 5.14 16.66
CA LEU A 176 -6.87 5.26 17.85
C LEU A 176 -6.12 4.87 19.13
N ARG A 177 -5.17 3.93 19.03
CA ARG A 177 -4.35 3.48 20.17
C ARG A 177 -3.16 4.39 20.46
N HIS A 178 -2.67 5.14 19.47
CA HIS A 178 -1.59 6.10 19.65
C HIS A 178 -2.14 7.38 20.32
N LYS A 179 -2.19 7.39 21.66
CA LYS A 179 -2.41 8.62 22.43
C LYS A 179 -1.25 9.58 22.18
N SER A 180 -1.59 10.85 22.00
CA SER A 180 -0.69 11.99 21.74
C SER A 180 0.44 12.10 22.75
#